data_AF-A0A7W0LE53-F1
#
_entry.id   AF-A0A7W0LE53-F1
#
_cell.length_a   1.000
_cell.length_b   1.000
_cell.length_c   1.000
_cell.angle_alpha   90.00
_cell.angle_beta   90.00
_cell.angle_gamma   90.00
#
_symmetry.space_group_name_H-M   'P 1'
#
loop_
_entity.id
_entity.type
_entity.pdbx_description
1 polymer ?
#
loop_
_entity_poly.entity_id
_entity_poly.type
_entity_poly.pdbx_seq_one_letter_code
_entity_poly.pdbx_strand_id
1 'polypeptide(L)'
;MPQGDPSPPPTLANRFTAFVIERFPFASAAAAAAFSAAGGATDGDQAAIEMLRGRMAPELRGRVAGLIPAGASETTPGVAAEDRVGSATKELLEACDGFLRRAALRASLTSDERREILRGMMLTRATDNRLKAFFAGGDVRYGEAAFQGKGFRSLGQEAIYAAGLRLRRGDTFRG
;
A
#
# COMPACT_ATOMS: atom_id res chain seq x y z
N MET A 1 -24.57 -29.45 2.98
CA MET A 1 -24.28 -28.28 2.12
C MET A 1 -22.93 -28.55 1.48
N PRO A 2 -22.83 -28.73 0.15
CA PRO A 2 -21.52 -28.87 -0.48
C PRO A 2 -20.75 -27.58 -0.25
N GLN A 3 -19.58 -27.67 0.38
CA GLN A 3 -18.63 -26.56 0.46
C GLN A 3 -18.18 -26.30 -0.98
N GLY A 4 -18.69 -25.24 -1.59
CA GLY A 4 -18.28 -24.83 -2.92
C GLY A 4 -16.77 -24.60 -2.94
N ASP A 5 -16.14 -24.99 -4.05
CA ASP A 5 -14.71 -24.72 -4.27
C ASP A 5 -14.38 -23.26 -3.94
N PRO A 6 -13.27 -22.98 -3.26
CA PRO A 6 -12.87 -21.62 -2.95
C PRO A 6 -12.77 -20.81 -4.25
N SER A 7 -13.51 -19.71 -4.31
CA SER A 7 -13.46 -18.78 -5.45
C SER A 7 -12.00 -18.41 -5.75
N PRO A 8 -11.58 -18.39 -7.03
CA PRO A 8 -10.22 -18.02 -7.37
C PRO A 8 -9.86 -16.65 -6.78
N PRO A 9 -8.60 -16.44 -6.38
CA PRO A 9 -8.19 -15.18 -5.80
C PRO A 9 -8.48 -14.02 -6.78
N PRO A 10 -8.88 -12.84 -6.27
CA PRO A 10 -9.24 -11.71 -7.13
C PRO A 10 -8.03 -11.26 -7.95
N THR A 11 -8.25 -11.06 -9.25
CA THR A 11 -7.23 -10.59 -10.19
C THR A 11 -6.74 -9.19 -9.84
N LEU A 12 -5.58 -8.78 -10.39
CA LEU A 12 -5.09 -7.42 -10.23
C LEU A 12 -6.11 -6.37 -10.68
N ALA A 13 -6.78 -6.60 -11.81
CA ALA A 13 -7.83 -5.74 -12.32
C ALA A 13 -9.02 -5.63 -11.34
N ASN A 14 -9.47 -6.75 -10.77
CA ASN A 14 -10.58 -6.73 -9.79
C ASN A 14 -10.20 -5.94 -8.53
N ARG A 15 -8.99 -6.14 -8.00
CA ARG A 15 -8.50 -5.38 -6.83
C ARG A 15 -8.30 -3.90 -7.15
N PHE A 16 -7.84 -3.58 -8.36
CA PHE A 16 -7.68 -2.20 -8.81
C PHE A 16 -9.05 -1.50 -8.89
N THR A 17 -10.03 -2.13 -9.54
CA THR A 17 -11.39 -1.61 -9.63
C THR A 17 -12.01 -1.44 -8.24
N ALA A 18 -11.87 -2.43 -7.34
CA ALA A 18 -12.35 -2.32 -5.97
C ALA A 18 -11.71 -1.14 -5.22
N PHE A 19 -10.40 -0.95 -5.35
CA PHE A 19 -9.68 0.19 -4.77
C PHE A 19 -10.20 1.53 -5.30
N VAL A 20 -10.44 1.65 -6.61
CA VAL A 20 -10.97 2.88 -7.20
C VAL A 20 -12.42 3.11 -6.77
N ILE A 21 -13.26 2.08 -6.69
CA ILE A 21 -14.64 2.21 -6.22
C ILE A 21 -14.68 2.74 -4.78
N GLU A 22 -13.84 2.19 -3.90
CA GLU A 22 -13.76 2.61 -2.49
C GLU A 22 -13.40 4.10 -2.34
N ARG A 23 -12.46 4.60 -3.16
CA ARG A 23 -11.88 5.94 -2.97
C ARG A 23 -12.41 7.01 -3.94
N PHE A 24 -12.73 6.63 -5.17
CA PHE A 24 -13.14 7.50 -6.27
C PHE A 24 -14.26 6.84 -7.10
N PRO A 25 -15.44 6.58 -6.51
CA PRO A 25 -16.51 5.82 -7.17
C PRO A 25 -16.91 6.39 -8.53
N PHE A 26 -16.94 7.72 -8.68
CA PHE A 26 -17.28 8.40 -9.93
C PHE A 26 -16.25 8.21 -11.06
N ALA A 27 -15.00 7.87 -10.72
CA ALA A 27 -13.93 7.64 -11.69
C ALA A 27 -13.75 6.15 -12.03
N SER A 28 -14.50 5.25 -11.38
CA SER A 28 -14.31 3.80 -11.49
C SER A 28 -14.38 3.28 -12.94
N ALA A 29 -15.36 3.75 -13.72
CA ALA A 29 -15.48 3.36 -15.13
C ALA A 29 -14.31 3.86 -15.98
N ALA A 30 -13.90 5.13 -15.80
CA ALA A 30 -12.76 5.72 -16.50
C ALA A 30 -11.45 5.02 -16.14
N ALA A 31 -11.24 4.69 -14.86
CA ALA A 31 -10.07 3.97 -14.37
C ALA A 31 -10.02 2.54 -14.89
N ALA A 32 -11.13 1.79 -14.87
CA ALA A 32 -11.18 0.43 -15.42
C ALA A 32 -10.87 0.42 -16.93
N ALA A 33 -11.45 1.37 -17.68
CA ALA A 33 -11.18 1.52 -19.11
C ALA A 33 -9.71 1.88 -19.39
N ALA A 34 -9.14 2.82 -18.63
CA ALA A 34 -7.72 3.19 -18.75
C ALA A 34 -6.80 2.01 -18.42
N PHE A 35 -7.11 1.21 -17.40
CA PHE A 35 -6.34 0.01 -17.04
C PHE A 35 -6.31 -0.99 -18.20
N SER A 36 -7.46 -1.25 -18.81
CA SER A 36 -7.56 -2.14 -19.97
C SER A 36 -6.82 -1.57 -21.20
N ALA A 37 -6.98 -0.27 -21.49
CA ALA A 37 -6.35 0.40 -22.63
C ALA A 37 -4.82 0.43 -22.51
N ALA A 38 -4.31 0.54 -21.28
CA ALA A 38 -2.87 0.49 -20.99
C ALA A 38 -2.26 -0.93 -21.15
N GLY A 39 -3.08 -1.94 -21.48
CA GLY A 39 -2.68 -3.33 -21.76
C GLY A 39 -3.03 -4.31 -20.64
N GLY A 40 -3.49 -3.82 -19.48
CA GLY A 40 -3.68 -4.60 -18.27
C GLY A 40 -2.37 -5.23 -17.76
N ALA A 41 -2.49 -6.02 -16.68
CA ALA A 41 -1.40 -6.87 -16.20
C ALA A 41 -1.98 -8.04 -15.39
N THR A 42 -1.31 -9.18 -15.47
CA THR A 42 -1.56 -10.33 -14.59
C THR A 42 -0.98 -10.05 -13.21
N ASP A 43 -1.57 -10.66 -12.18
CA ASP A 43 -1.00 -10.59 -10.84
C ASP A 43 0.32 -11.37 -10.77
N GLY A 44 1.28 -10.87 -10.01
CA GLY A 44 2.55 -11.54 -9.77
C GLY A 44 3.69 -11.27 -10.77
N ASP A 45 3.44 -10.57 -11.88
CA ASP A 45 4.50 -10.12 -12.80
C ASP A 45 4.87 -8.66 -12.54
N GLN A 46 6.00 -8.43 -11.87
CA GLN A 46 6.49 -7.08 -11.56
C GLN A 46 6.70 -6.24 -12.82
N ALA A 47 7.31 -6.81 -13.87
CA ALA A 47 7.67 -6.06 -15.07
C ALA A 47 6.42 -5.64 -15.85
N ALA A 48 5.45 -6.54 -15.98
CA ALA A 48 4.16 -6.22 -16.57
C ALA A 48 3.44 -5.09 -15.82
N ILE A 49 3.43 -5.13 -14.48
CA ILE A 49 2.79 -4.09 -13.67
C ILE A 49 3.49 -2.73 -13.81
N GLU A 50 4.83 -2.68 -13.86
CA GLU A 50 5.56 -1.42 -14.08
C GLU A 50 5.34 -0.86 -15.49
N MET A 51 5.26 -1.70 -16.52
CA MET A 51 4.90 -1.27 -17.87
C MET A 51 3.48 -0.69 -17.93
N LEU A 52 2.52 -1.39 -17.30
CA LEU A 52 1.15 -0.91 -17.16
C LEU A 52 1.13 0.46 -16.46
N ARG A 53 1.84 0.59 -15.35
CA ARG A 53 1.94 1.83 -14.56
C ARG A 53 2.41 3.01 -15.40
N GLY A 54 3.43 2.83 -16.24
CA GLY A 54 3.93 3.87 -17.15
C GLY A 54 2.91 4.33 -18.19
N ARG A 55 2.04 3.45 -18.66
CA ARG A 55 1.00 3.75 -19.67
C ARG A 55 -0.33 4.22 -19.07
N MET A 56 -0.59 3.86 -17.81
CA MET A 56 -1.86 4.12 -17.14
C MET A 56 -2.15 5.60 -16.91
N ALA A 57 -1.14 6.36 -16.49
CA ALA A 57 -1.31 7.77 -16.17
C ALA A 57 -1.80 8.63 -17.34
N PRO A 58 -1.22 8.58 -18.56
CA PRO A 58 -1.74 9.33 -19.70
C PRO A 58 -3.13 8.87 -20.14
N GLU A 59 -3.41 7.56 -20.13
CA GLU A 59 -4.74 6.99 -20.45
C GLU A 59 -5.81 7.52 -19.50
N LEU A 60 -5.57 7.46 -18.20
CA LEU A 60 -6.53 7.92 -17.21
C LEU A 60 -6.72 9.44 -17.29
N ARG A 61 -5.62 10.20 -17.44
CA ARG A 61 -5.69 11.66 -17.58
C ARG A 61 -6.55 12.07 -18.78
N GLY A 62 -6.37 11.43 -19.93
CA GLY A 62 -7.16 11.72 -21.13
C GLY A 62 -8.66 11.46 -20.95
N ARG A 63 -9.03 10.51 -20.08
CA ARG A 63 -10.44 10.11 -19.83
C ARG A 63 -11.15 10.98 -18.81
N VAL A 64 -10.40 11.61 -17.90
CA VAL A 64 -10.96 12.51 -16.88
C VAL A 64 -10.77 13.98 -17.23
N ALA A 65 -10.08 14.28 -18.34
CA ALA A 65 -9.99 15.63 -18.88
C ALA A 65 -11.35 16.11 -19.36
N GLY A 66 -11.66 17.40 -19.13
CA GLY A 66 -12.87 18.03 -19.66
C GLY A 66 -14.16 17.77 -18.86
N LEU A 67 -14.07 17.24 -17.63
CA LEU A 67 -15.23 17.03 -16.75
C LEU A 67 -15.77 18.32 -16.10
N ILE A 68 -15.30 19.50 -16.51
CA ILE A 68 -15.76 20.79 -15.98
C ILE A 68 -16.98 21.25 -16.79
N PRO A 69 -18.17 21.40 -16.18
CA PRO A 69 -19.29 22.02 -16.86
C PRO A 69 -18.96 23.45 -17.27
N ALA A 70 -19.35 23.83 -18.50
CA ALA A 70 -19.18 25.20 -18.97
C ALA A 70 -19.88 26.18 -18.02
N GLY A 71 -19.19 27.26 -17.64
CA GLY A 71 -19.73 28.32 -16.78
C GLY A 71 -19.58 28.08 -15.28
N ALA A 72 -18.91 27.01 -14.83
CA ALA A 72 -18.52 26.87 -13.43
C ALA A 72 -17.45 27.92 -13.08
N SER A 73 -17.73 28.80 -12.11
CA SER A 73 -16.81 29.84 -11.66
C SER A 73 -15.86 29.32 -10.58
N GLU A 74 -16.27 29.44 -9.32
CA GLU A 74 -15.51 29.00 -8.17
C GLU A 74 -16.20 27.85 -7.46
N THR A 75 -15.42 26.90 -6.97
CA THR A 75 -15.94 25.79 -6.15
C THR A 75 -15.96 26.15 -4.67
N THR A 76 -15.14 27.12 -4.27
CA THR A 76 -14.99 27.69 -2.94
C THR A 76 -14.34 29.07 -3.12
N PRO A 77 -14.58 30.07 -2.24
CA PRO A 77 -14.02 31.41 -2.42
C PRO A 77 -12.51 31.40 -2.73
N GLY A 78 -12.14 31.96 -3.88
CA GLY A 78 -10.74 32.03 -4.35
C GLY A 78 -10.18 30.73 -4.94
N VAL A 79 -11.02 29.71 -5.16
CA VAL A 79 -10.63 28.46 -5.82
C VAL A 79 -11.47 28.26 -7.08
N ALA A 80 -10.85 28.51 -8.23
CA ALA A 80 -11.47 28.28 -9.53
C ALA A 80 -11.86 26.80 -9.70
N ALA A 81 -12.95 26.55 -10.42
CA ALA A 81 -13.40 25.19 -10.71
C ALA A 81 -12.32 24.34 -11.43
N GLU A 82 -11.52 24.99 -12.30
CA GLU A 82 -10.40 24.38 -13.01
C GLU A 82 -9.31 23.87 -12.06
N ASP A 83 -8.90 24.70 -11.09
CA ASP A 83 -7.89 24.33 -10.09
C ASP A 83 -8.37 23.15 -9.23
N ARG A 84 -9.64 23.18 -8.82
CA ARG A 84 -10.23 22.12 -8.00
C ARG A 84 -10.27 20.79 -8.74
N VAL A 85 -10.67 20.81 -10.02
CA VAL A 85 -10.67 19.61 -10.87
C VAL A 85 -9.25 19.13 -11.14
N GLY A 86 -8.32 20.03 -11.45
CA GLY A 86 -6.90 19.70 -11.61
C GLY A 86 -6.32 18.99 -10.37
N SER A 87 -6.64 19.48 -9.17
CA SER A 87 -6.26 18.86 -7.90
C SER A 87 -6.90 17.48 -7.71
N ALA A 88 -8.20 17.33 -7.99
CA ALA A 88 -8.89 16.03 -7.91
C ALA A 88 -8.30 15.00 -8.88
N THR A 89 -8.03 15.43 -10.12
CA THR A 89 -7.40 14.59 -11.14
C THR A 89 -6.01 14.16 -10.71
N LYS A 90 -5.20 15.07 -10.14
CA LYS A 90 -3.88 14.75 -9.61
C LYS A 90 -3.97 13.69 -8.49
N GLU A 91 -4.87 13.88 -7.52
CA GLU A 91 -5.05 12.92 -6.43
C GLU A 91 -5.44 11.53 -6.93
N LEU A 92 -6.38 11.46 -7.88
CA LEU A 92 -6.80 10.20 -8.52
C LEU A 92 -5.60 9.50 -9.20
N LEU A 93 -4.82 10.24 -9.98
CA LEU A 93 -3.66 9.70 -10.70
C LEU A 93 -2.60 9.18 -9.71
N GLU A 94 -2.28 9.94 -8.67
CA GLU A 94 -1.32 9.54 -7.63
C GLU A 94 -1.78 8.30 -6.86
N ALA A 95 -3.08 8.22 -6.54
CA ALA A 95 -3.64 7.07 -5.85
C ALA A 95 -3.60 5.79 -6.71
N CYS A 96 -3.96 5.89 -7.98
CA CYS A 96 -3.87 4.79 -8.95
C CYS A 96 -2.42 4.34 -9.18
N ASP A 97 -1.49 5.30 -9.35
CA ASP A 97 -0.06 5.01 -9.46
C ASP A 97 0.46 4.28 -8.22
N GLY A 98 0.13 4.81 -7.04
CA GLY A 98 0.52 4.23 -5.77
C GLY A 98 -0.02 2.81 -5.57
N PHE A 99 -1.25 2.53 -6.03
CA PHE A 99 -1.78 1.16 -6.04
C PHE A 99 -0.92 0.23 -6.91
N LEU A 100 -0.66 0.61 -8.16
CA LEU A 100 0.14 -0.22 -9.09
C LEU A 100 1.57 -0.40 -8.57
N ARG A 101 2.16 0.64 -7.98
CA ARG A 101 3.48 0.55 -7.36
C ARG A 101 3.50 -0.44 -6.20
N ARG A 102 2.50 -0.43 -5.32
CA ARG A 102 2.38 -1.44 -4.24
C ARG A 102 2.19 -2.85 -4.79
N ALA A 103 1.42 -3.00 -5.87
CA ALA A 103 1.25 -4.29 -6.54
C ALA A 103 2.56 -4.79 -7.15
N ALA A 104 3.31 -3.94 -7.86
CA ALA A 104 4.63 -4.26 -8.41
C ALA A 104 5.64 -4.63 -7.31
N LEU A 105 5.67 -3.88 -6.21
CA LEU A 105 6.50 -4.20 -5.05
C LEU A 105 6.14 -5.57 -4.45
N ARG A 106 4.85 -5.86 -4.30
CA ARG A 106 4.40 -7.19 -3.84
C ARG A 106 4.81 -8.30 -4.80
N ALA A 107 4.69 -8.09 -6.11
CA ALA A 107 5.11 -9.04 -7.13
C ALA A 107 6.63 -9.26 -7.12
N SER A 108 7.40 -8.21 -6.80
CA SER A 108 8.87 -8.27 -6.73
C SER A 108 9.42 -9.11 -5.59
N LEU A 109 8.61 -9.47 -4.59
CA LEU A 109 9.09 -10.20 -3.41
C LEU A 109 9.36 -11.66 -3.73
N THR A 110 10.61 -12.07 -3.57
CA THR A 110 11.02 -13.48 -3.73
C THR A 110 10.47 -14.36 -2.61
N SER A 111 10.47 -15.68 -2.83
CA SER A 111 10.10 -16.63 -1.79
C SER A 111 10.99 -16.54 -0.55
N ASP A 112 12.28 -16.26 -0.72
CA ASP A 112 13.22 -16.10 0.39
C ASP A 112 12.93 -14.83 1.17
N GLU A 113 12.69 -13.71 0.48
CA GLU A 113 12.29 -12.45 1.11
C GLU A 113 10.98 -12.59 1.88
N ARG A 114 10.00 -13.34 1.35
CA ARG A 114 8.74 -13.61 2.06
C ARG A 114 8.94 -14.43 3.32
N ARG A 115 9.79 -15.46 3.26
CA ARG A 115 10.14 -16.26 4.44
C ARG A 115 10.88 -15.42 5.47
N GLU A 116 11.78 -14.54 5.03
CA GLU A 116 12.52 -13.64 5.90
C GLU A 116 11.60 -12.63 6.59
N ILE A 117 10.66 -12.02 5.86
CA ILE A 117 9.64 -11.14 6.44
C ILE A 117 8.83 -11.87 7.51
N LEU A 118 8.38 -13.09 7.22
CA LEU A 118 7.62 -13.89 8.18
C LEU A 118 8.45 -14.19 9.45
N ARG A 119 9.71 -14.61 9.29
CA ARG A 119 10.62 -14.85 10.42
C ARG A 119 10.81 -13.59 11.25
N GLY A 120 11.08 -12.45 10.63
CA GLY A 120 11.23 -11.17 11.31
C GLY A 120 9.99 -10.75 12.09
N MET A 121 8.79 -10.91 11.50
CA MET A 121 7.53 -10.64 12.18
C MET A 121 7.32 -11.57 13.39
N MET A 122 7.59 -12.87 13.25
CA MET A 122 7.47 -13.84 14.33
C MET A 122 8.47 -13.58 15.46
N LEU A 123 9.72 -13.28 15.12
CA LEU A 123 10.77 -12.97 16.09
C LEU A 123 10.47 -11.67 16.84
N THR A 124 9.99 -10.64 16.14
CA THR A 124 9.54 -9.37 16.75
C THR A 124 8.44 -9.65 17.77
N ARG A 125 7.41 -10.40 17.40
CA ARG A 125 6.31 -10.77 18.30
C ARG A 125 6.77 -11.61 19.49
N ALA A 126 7.64 -12.59 19.26
CA ALA A 126 8.18 -13.43 20.33
C ALA A 126 9.01 -12.60 21.33
N THR A 127 9.83 -11.68 20.82
CA THR A 127 10.64 -10.75 21.61
C THR A 127 9.75 -9.84 22.43
N ASP A 128 8.73 -9.22 21.82
CA ASP A 128 7.76 -8.37 22.52
C ASP A 128 7.03 -9.11 23.63
N ASN A 129 6.60 -10.36 23.38
CA ASN A 129 5.95 -11.18 24.40
C ASN A 129 6.88 -11.49 25.57
N ARG A 130 8.16 -11.77 25.30
CA ARG A 130 9.14 -12.06 26.34
C ARG A 130 9.48 -10.80 27.15
N LEU A 131 9.69 -9.66 26.49
CA LEU A 131 9.92 -8.38 27.15
C LEU A 131 8.72 -8.01 28.02
N LYS A 132 7.50 -8.15 27.51
CA LYS A 132 6.27 -7.92 28.28
C LYS A 132 6.25 -8.73 29.58
N ALA A 133 6.65 -10.02 29.53
CA ALA A 133 6.71 -10.85 30.71
C ALA A 133 7.71 -10.32 31.75
N PHE A 134 8.92 -9.94 31.32
CA PHE A 134 9.93 -9.37 32.21
C PHE A 134 9.51 -8.04 32.84
N PHE A 135 8.91 -7.13 32.05
CA PHE A 135 8.44 -5.85 32.55
C PHE A 135 7.25 -6.01 33.51
N ALA A 136 6.30 -6.90 33.19
CA ALA A 136 5.13 -7.15 34.05
C ALA A 136 5.48 -7.93 35.33
N GLY A 137 6.48 -8.81 35.28
CA GLY A 137 6.97 -9.56 36.44
C GLY A 137 7.88 -8.76 37.37
N GLY A 138 8.28 -7.55 36.97
CA GLY A 138 9.20 -6.71 37.74
C GLY A 138 10.65 -7.22 37.71
N ASP A 139 11.01 -8.04 36.72
CA ASP A 139 12.38 -8.54 36.52
C ASP A 139 13.31 -7.43 36.00
N VAL A 140 12.75 -6.44 35.30
CA VAL A 140 13.49 -5.25 34.84
C VAL A 140 13.41 -4.15 35.89
N ARG A 141 14.56 -3.82 36.50
CA ARG A 141 14.69 -2.86 37.60
C ARG A 141 15.84 -1.87 37.38
N TYR A 142 15.71 -0.70 37.99
CA TYR A 142 16.82 0.24 38.20
C TYR A 142 17.00 0.44 39.70
N GLY A 143 18.06 -0.15 40.27
CA GLY A 143 18.18 -0.32 41.72
C GLY A 143 17.03 -1.16 42.26
N GLU A 144 16.38 -0.68 43.31
CA GLU A 144 15.21 -1.34 43.93
C GLU A 144 13.89 -1.08 43.19
N ALA A 145 13.86 -0.14 42.23
CA ALA A 145 12.62 0.26 41.57
C ALA A 145 12.34 -0.60 40.32
N ALA A 146 11.20 -1.28 40.31
CA ALA A 146 10.70 -1.97 39.12
C ALA A 146 10.16 -0.98 38.08
N PHE A 147 10.45 -1.23 36.80
CA PHE A 147 9.99 -0.39 35.71
C PHE A 147 8.45 -0.44 35.55
N GLN A 148 7.77 0.71 35.71
CA GLN A 148 6.30 0.81 35.72
C GLN A 148 5.67 1.13 34.34
N GLY A 149 6.47 1.26 33.28
CA GLY A 149 5.97 1.59 31.94
C GLY A 149 5.26 0.41 31.26
N LYS A 150 4.41 0.70 30.27
CA LYS A 150 3.67 -0.30 29.47
C LYS A 150 4.55 -1.31 28.68
N GLY A 151 5.88 -1.11 28.70
CA GLY A 151 6.87 -1.85 27.90
C GLY A 151 6.83 -1.47 26.42
N PHE A 152 7.76 -2.02 25.64
CA PHE A 152 7.74 -1.94 24.18
C PHE A 152 6.65 -2.85 23.62
N ARG A 153 5.85 -2.35 22.68
CA ARG A 153 4.82 -3.13 21.97
C ARG A 153 4.77 -2.70 20.51
N SER A 154 5.00 -3.65 19.63
CA SER A 154 4.89 -3.52 18.18
C SER A 154 3.77 -4.39 17.61
N LEU A 155 2.87 -4.91 18.46
CA LEU A 155 1.74 -5.73 18.05
C LEU A 155 0.90 -5.01 16.96
N GLY A 156 0.75 -5.64 15.80
CA GLY A 156 0.05 -5.09 14.65
C GLY A 156 0.92 -4.21 13.74
N GLN A 157 2.17 -3.95 14.13
CA GLN A 157 3.15 -3.15 13.39
C GLN A 157 4.37 -3.98 12.94
N GLU A 158 4.40 -5.29 13.20
CA GLU A 158 5.58 -6.13 12.98
C GLU A 158 6.01 -6.16 11.50
N ALA A 159 5.07 -5.93 10.58
CA ALA A 159 5.33 -5.87 9.14
C ALA A 159 6.29 -4.73 8.76
N ILE A 160 6.49 -3.72 9.62
CA ILE A 160 7.49 -2.66 9.40
C ILE A 160 8.92 -3.21 9.30
N TYR A 161 9.17 -4.40 9.84
CA TYR A 161 10.43 -5.15 9.64
C TYR A 161 10.85 -5.20 8.17
N ALA A 162 9.89 -5.38 7.26
CA ALA A 162 10.14 -5.48 5.83
C ALA A 162 10.77 -4.20 5.22
N ALA A 163 10.61 -3.03 5.86
CA ALA A 163 11.16 -1.76 5.38
C ALA A 163 12.70 -1.78 5.30
N GLY A 164 13.35 -2.54 6.19
CA GLY A 164 14.81 -2.68 6.21
C GLY A 164 15.37 -3.73 5.25
N LEU A 165 14.53 -4.62 4.71
CA LEU A 165 14.97 -5.85 4.03
C LEU A 165 15.90 -5.62 2.84
N ARG A 166 15.61 -4.58 2.05
CA ARG A 166 16.39 -4.23 0.84
C ARG A 166 17.35 -3.07 1.07
N LEU A 167 17.48 -2.59 2.31
CA LEU A 167 18.49 -1.59 2.66
C LEU A 167 19.84 -2.27 2.86
N ARG A 168 20.92 -1.55 2.55
CA ARG A 168 22.29 -2.02 2.80
C ARG A 168 22.79 -1.42 4.11
N ARG A 169 23.45 -2.22 4.93
CA ARG A 169 24.20 -1.70 6.08
C ARG A 169 25.36 -0.86 5.57
N GLY A 170 25.62 0.28 6.22
CA GLY A 170 26.78 1.11 5.93
C GLY A 170 28.08 0.34 6.16
N ASP A 171 29.17 0.75 5.50
CA ASP A 171 30.44 0.01 5.47
C ASP A 171 31.00 -0.29 6.86
N THR A 172 30.82 0.63 7.81
CA THR A 172 31.22 0.46 9.22
C THR A 172 30.43 -0.62 9.98
N PHE A 173 29.27 -1.05 9.48
CA PHE A 173 28.34 -1.98 10.14
C PHE A 173 28.24 -3.34 9.43
N ARG A 174 29.14 -3.62 8.50
CA ARG A 174 29.32 -4.93 7.85
C ARG A 174 30.28 -5.79 8.68
N GLY A 175 29.85 -6.15 9.89
CA GLY A 175 30.51 -7.20 10.68
C GLY A 175 30.20 -8.58 10.14
#